data_AF-A0A2D9B4I4-F1
#
_entry.id   AF-A0A2D9B4I4-F1
#
_cell.length_a   1.000
_cell.length_b   1.000
_cell.length_c   1.000
_cell.angle_alpha   90.00
_cell.angle_beta   90.00
_cell.angle_gamma   90.00
#
_symmetry.space_group_name_H-M   'P 1'
#
loop_
_entity.id
_entity.type
_entity.pdbx_description
1 polymer ?
#
loop_
_entity_poly.entity_id
_entity_poly.type
_entity_poly.pdbx_seq_one_letter_code
_entity_poly.pdbx_strand_id
1 'polypeptide(L)'
;MFKKFIQRPVLAIVISVIIVFIGLLAIKQLPISQFPQIAPTTVNIFIAYPGSSADVLVKSTLIPLETAINGVQGMRYIASDATSAGEGTVRIIFDPGTDPNDAVVRVKTRVDQVMPLLPELVQR
;
A
#
# COMPACT_ATOMS: atom_id res chain seq x y z
N MET A 1 15.95 -44.59 12.39
CA MET A 1 14.79 -43.70 12.64
C MET A 1 13.49 -44.48 12.81
N PHE A 2 13.06 -45.28 11.82
CA PHE A 2 11.81 -46.06 11.86
C PHE A 2 11.75 -47.16 12.95
N LYS A 3 12.86 -47.81 13.29
CA LYS A 3 12.90 -48.83 14.38
C LYS A 3 12.40 -48.31 15.74
N LYS A 4 12.64 -47.04 16.09
CA LYS A 4 12.18 -46.44 17.36
C LYS A 4 10.67 -46.26 17.42
N PHE A 5 10.03 -45.95 16.29
CA PHE A 5 8.57 -45.80 16.20
C PHE A 5 7.86 -47.16 16.22
N ILE A 6 8.45 -48.19 15.60
CA ILE A 6 7.92 -49.56 15.62
C ILE A 6 8.05 -50.20 17.01
N GLN A 7 9.15 -49.93 17.72
CA GLN A 7 9.39 -50.48 19.08
C GLN A 7 8.63 -49.73 20.18
N ARG A 8 8.16 -48.49 19.93
CA ARG A 8 7.38 -47.70 20.89
C ARG A 8 6.11 -47.13 20.23
N PRO A 9 5.08 -47.96 20.01
CA PRO A 9 3.86 -47.57 19.31
C PRO A 9 3.10 -46.42 20.02
N VAL A 10 3.15 -46.36 21.34
CA VAL A 10 2.54 -45.26 22.13
C VAL A 10 3.15 -43.90 21.78
N LEU A 11 4.47 -43.82 21.59
CA LEU A 11 5.15 -42.58 21.26
C LEU A 11 4.76 -42.09 19.85
N ALA A 12 4.57 -43.02 18.91
CA ALA A 12 4.10 -42.70 17.56
C ALA A 12 2.68 -42.11 17.57
N ILE A 13 1.78 -42.69 18.38
CA ILE A 13 0.40 -42.19 18.54
C ILE A 13 0.40 -40.78 19.14
N VAL A 14 1.19 -40.52 20.18
CA VAL A 14 1.28 -39.19 20.82
C VAL A 14 1.72 -38.12 19.82
N ILE A 15 2.75 -38.41 19.00
CA ILE A 15 3.22 -37.46 17.97
C ILE A 15 2.15 -37.23 16.91
N SER A 16 1.45 -38.28 16.48
CA SER A 16 0.35 -38.17 15.51
C SER A 16 -0.77 -37.28 16.04
N VAL A 17 -1.18 -37.46 17.30
CA VAL A 17 -2.20 -36.64 17.95
C VAL A 17 -1.76 -35.18 18.07
N ILE A 18 -0.50 -34.92 18.41
CA ILE A 18 0.06 -33.56 18.44
C ILE A 18 0.00 -32.89 17.07
N ILE A 19 0.39 -33.60 16.00
CA ILE A 19 0.36 -33.06 14.64
C ILE A 19 -1.06 -32.71 14.22
N VAL A 20 -2.03 -33.60 14.48
CA VAL A 20 -3.44 -33.36 14.17
C VAL A 20 -3.98 -32.18 14.97
N PHE A 21 -3.64 -32.08 16.26
CA PHE A 21 -4.07 -30.99 17.12
C PHE A 21 -3.55 -29.63 16.66
N ILE A 22 -2.26 -29.54 16.33
CA ILE A 22 -1.64 -28.32 15.78
C ILE A 22 -2.27 -27.96 14.43
N GLY A 23 -2.50 -28.94 13.56
CA GLY A 23 -3.17 -28.73 12.28
C GLY A 23 -4.57 -28.14 12.43
N LEU A 24 -5.35 -28.64 13.39
CA LEU A 24 -6.71 -28.17 13.66
C LEU A 24 -6.72 -26.73 14.21
N LEU A 25 -5.71 -26.39 15.03
CA LEU A 25 -5.52 -25.02 15.54
C LEU A 25 -5.11 -24.05 14.42
N ALA A 26 -4.20 -24.48 13.52
CA ALA A 26 -3.76 -23.68 12.39
C ALA A 26 -4.91 -23.35 11.42
N ILE A 27 -5.79 -24.32 11.13
CA ILE A 27 -6.99 -24.10 10.29
C ILE A 27 -7.90 -23.01 10.88
N LYS A 28 -8.02 -22.93 12.21
CA LYS A 28 -8.84 -21.92 12.89
C LYS A 28 -8.20 -20.53 12.89
N GLN A 29 -6.87 -20.46 12.87
CA GLN A 29 -6.11 -19.22 13.06
C GLN A 29 -5.61 -18.60 11.74
N LEU A 30 -5.50 -19.40 10.67
CA LEU A 30 -5.07 -18.91 9.36
C LEU A 30 -6.10 -17.94 8.77
N PRO A 31 -5.69 -16.72 8.39
CA PRO A 31 -6.56 -15.77 7.73
C PRO A 31 -6.94 -16.31 6.34
N ILE A 32 -8.23 -16.28 6.03
CA ILE A 32 -8.76 -16.69 4.74
C ILE A 32 -8.75 -15.46 3.82
N SER A 33 -8.17 -15.58 2.64
CA SER A 33 -8.15 -14.53 1.61
C SER A 33 -8.45 -15.15 0.25
N GLN A 34 -9.26 -14.48 -0.58
CA GLN A 34 -9.65 -15.00 -1.91
C GLN A 34 -8.48 -15.03 -2.89
N PHE A 35 -7.57 -14.07 -2.76
CA PHE A 35 -6.31 -14.00 -3.49
C PHE A 35 -5.22 -13.55 -2.51
N PRO A 36 -3.96 -13.99 -2.69
CA PRO A 36 -2.85 -13.33 -2.01
C PRO A 36 -2.80 -11.86 -2.44
N GLN A 37 -2.29 -10.99 -1.56
CA GLN A 37 -2.12 -9.58 -1.88
C GLN A 37 -1.03 -9.41 -2.97
N ILE A 38 -1.44 -9.55 -4.24
CA ILE A 38 -0.62 -9.28 -5.43
C ILE A 38 -0.79 -7.86 -5.94
N ALA A 39 -1.77 -7.13 -5.39
CA ALA A 39 -2.02 -5.75 -5.78
C ALA A 39 -0.86 -4.87 -5.30
N PRO A 40 -0.27 -4.05 -6.19
CA PRO A 40 0.76 -3.12 -5.78
C PRO A 40 0.17 -2.08 -4.80
N THR A 41 0.98 -1.64 -3.85
CA THR A 41 0.62 -0.59 -2.91
C THR A 41 0.41 0.71 -3.70
N THR A 42 -0.74 1.35 -3.53
CA THR A 42 -1.07 2.62 -4.20
C THR A 42 -1.47 3.68 -3.18
N VAL A 43 -0.95 4.89 -3.37
CA VAL A 43 -1.33 6.07 -2.57
C VAL A 43 -2.01 7.04 -3.53
N ASN A 44 -3.26 7.37 -3.21
CA ASN A 44 -4.04 8.36 -3.97
C ASN A 44 -4.07 9.68 -3.20
N ILE A 45 -3.82 10.77 -3.90
CA ILE A 45 -3.93 12.14 -3.39
C ILE A 45 -5.05 12.80 -4.17
N PHE A 46 -6.05 13.30 -3.45
CA PHE A 46 -7.14 14.07 -4.02
C PHE A 46 -6.88 15.55 -3.80
N ILE A 47 -7.11 16.33 -4.85
CA ILE A 47 -6.81 17.75 -4.90
C ILE A 47 -8.08 18.44 -5.39
N ALA A 48 -8.53 19.43 -4.64
CA ALA A 48 -9.66 20.27 -5.03
C ALA A 48 -9.18 21.71 -5.21
N TYR A 49 -9.37 22.24 -6.41
CA TYR A 49 -9.20 23.65 -6.74
C TYR A 49 -10.47 24.18 -7.42
N PRO A 50 -11.52 24.46 -6.64
CA PRO A 50 -12.81 24.89 -7.18
C PRO A 50 -12.68 26.19 -7.96
N GLY A 51 -13.28 26.24 -9.16
CA GLY A 51 -13.26 27.40 -10.04
C GLY A 51 -12.01 27.55 -10.91
N SER A 52 -11.10 26.57 -10.90
CA SER A 52 -9.95 26.52 -11.83
C SER A 52 -10.28 25.72 -13.10
N SER A 53 -9.62 26.06 -14.20
CA SER A 53 -9.60 25.19 -15.38
C SER A 53 -8.58 24.06 -15.20
N ALA A 54 -8.75 22.96 -15.94
CA ALA A 54 -7.82 21.83 -15.90
C ALA A 54 -6.37 22.26 -16.16
N ASP A 55 -6.14 23.14 -17.15
CA ASP A 55 -4.80 23.66 -17.47
C ASP A 55 -4.17 24.44 -16.31
N VAL A 56 -4.97 25.23 -15.58
CA VAL A 56 -4.48 26.02 -14.44
C VAL A 56 -4.15 25.09 -13.28
N LEU A 57 -5.01 24.10 -12.98
CA LEU A 57 -4.76 23.10 -11.95
C LEU A 57 -3.47 22.30 -12.23
N VAL A 58 -3.27 21.88 -13.48
CA VAL A 58 -2.07 21.14 -13.89
C VAL A 58 -0.81 21.97 -13.65
N LYS A 59 -0.78 23.19 -14.16
CA LYS A 59 0.43 24.04 -14.10
C LYS A 59 0.73 24.56 -12.70
N SER A 60 -0.29 24.89 -11.93
CA SER A 60 -0.13 25.52 -10.61
C SER A 60 0.07 24.51 -9.48
N THR A 61 -0.48 23.30 -9.60
CA THR A 61 -0.57 22.36 -8.48
C THR A 61 0.00 20.99 -8.81
N LEU A 62 -0.44 20.36 -9.91
CA LEU A 62 -0.01 18.99 -10.22
C LEU A 62 1.48 18.89 -10.56
N ILE A 63 2.01 19.76 -11.42
CA ILE A 63 3.43 19.74 -11.80
C ILE A 63 4.35 19.91 -10.58
N PRO A 64 4.15 20.92 -9.68
CA PRO A 64 4.94 21.03 -8.45
C PRO A 64 4.83 19.80 -7.56
N LEU A 65 3.63 19.24 -7.41
CA LEU A 65 3.37 18.09 -6.55
C LEU A 65 4.03 16.81 -7.08
N GLU A 66 3.92 16.56 -8.39
CA GLU A 66 4.60 15.45 -9.07
C GLU A 66 6.12 15.56 -8.93
N THR A 67 6.67 16.75 -9.14
CA THR A 67 8.12 16.98 -9.01
C THR A 67 8.62 16.70 -7.59
N ALA A 68 7.82 17.05 -6.58
CA ALA A 68 8.15 16.83 -5.17
C ALA A 68 8.10 15.35 -4.75
N ILE A 69 7.09 14.64 -5.27
CA ILE A 69 6.85 13.23 -4.98
C ILE A 69 7.78 12.33 -5.83
N ASN A 70 8.25 12.84 -6.97
CA ASN A 70 9.23 12.13 -7.77
C ASN A 70 10.52 11.89 -6.95
N GLY A 71 10.96 10.64 -6.88
CA GLY A 71 12.08 10.21 -6.06
C GLY A 71 11.73 9.72 -4.65
N VAL A 72 10.44 9.51 -4.33
CA VAL A 72 10.06 8.70 -3.16
C VAL A 72 10.55 7.26 -3.35
N GLN A 73 11.22 6.73 -2.33
CA GLN A 73 11.81 5.38 -2.38
C GLN A 73 10.73 4.29 -2.52
N GLY A 74 10.93 3.38 -3.48
CA GLY A 74 10.02 2.26 -3.76
C GLY A 74 8.87 2.61 -4.71
N MET A 75 8.88 3.82 -5.28
CA MET A 75 7.91 4.24 -6.28
C MET A 75 8.25 3.64 -7.65
N ARG A 76 7.24 3.07 -8.32
CA ARG A 76 7.35 2.57 -9.69
C ARG A 76 6.98 3.63 -10.72
N TYR A 77 5.79 4.21 -10.57
CA TYR A 77 5.31 5.29 -11.45
C TYR A 77 4.26 6.16 -10.76
N ILE A 78 4.10 7.36 -11.30
CA ILE A 78 3.05 8.32 -10.92
C ILE A 78 2.12 8.47 -12.12
N ALA A 79 0.83 8.52 -11.85
CA ALA A 79 -0.20 8.91 -12.81
C ALA A 79 -1.02 10.04 -12.19
N SER A 80 -1.28 11.09 -12.96
CA SER A 80 -2.06 12.24 -12.52
C SER A 80 -3.14 12.55 -13.53
N ASP A 81 -4.31 12.92 -13.03
CA ASP A 81 -5.47 13.28 -13.81
C ASP A 81 -6.02 14.61 -13.30
N ALA A 82 -6.41 15.49 -14.22
CA ALA A 82 -7.02 16.78 -13.93
C ALA A 82 -8.35 16.89 -14.66
N THR A 83 -9.39 17.29 -13.95
CA THR A 83 -10.73 17.49 -14.49
C THR A 83 -11.04 18.97 -14.59
N SER A 84 -11.74 19.38 -15.65
CA SER A 84 -12.21 20.76 -15.86
C SER A 84 -13.18 21.29 -14.79
N ALA A 85 -13.61 20.43 -13.86
CA ALA A 85 -14.36 20.79 -12.67
C ALA A 85 -13.49 21.39 -11.55
N GLY A 86 -12.16 21.48 -11.76
CA GLY A 86 -11.22 21.93 -10.74
C GLY A 86 -10.86 20.83 -9.74
N GLU A 87 -10.92 19.56 -10.16
CA GLU A 87 -10.54 18.41 -9.34
C GLU A 87 -9.35 17.70 -9.97
N GLY A 88 -8.39 17.31 -9.14
CA GLY A 88 -7.19 16.59 -9.55
C GLY A 88 -6.99 15.34 -8.71
N THR A 89 -6.51 14.28 -9.33
CA THR A 89 -6.11 13.06 -8.63
C THR A 89 -4.69 12.70 -9.02
N VAL A 90 -3.84 12.44 -8.03
CA VAL A 90 -2.49 11.90 -8.24
C VAL A 90 -2.43 10.51 -7.61
N ARG A 91 -2.10 9.52 -8.42
CA ARG A 91 -1.92 8.13 -8.02
C ARG A 91 -0.44 7.78 -8.10
N ILE A 92 0.12 7.38 -6.97
CA ILE A 92 1.48 6.88 -6.88
C ILE A 92 1.44 5.37 -6.67
N ILE A 93 2.09 4.63 -7.57
CA ILE A 93 2.12 3.18 -7.56
C ILE A 93 3.50 2.74 -7.11
N PHE A 94 3.55 1.92 -6.07
CA PHE A 94 4.78 1.41 -5.48
C PHE A 94 5.08 0.00 -5.96
N ASP A 95 6.35 -0.40 -5.80
CA ASP A 95 6.76 -1.76 -6.06
C ASP A 95 6.18 -2.76 -5.04
N PRO A 96 5.88 -4.00 -5.48
CA PRO A 96 5.38 -5.07 -4.61
C PRO A 96 6.35 -5.31 -3.44
N GLY A 97 5.81 -5.35 -2.22
CA GLY A 97 6.59 -5.52 -0.99
C GLY A 97 6.87 -4.22 -0.21
N THR A 98 6.43 -3.06 -0.73
CA THR A 98 6.46 -1.80 0.04
C THR A 98 5.33 -1.76 1.07
N ASP A 99 5.65 -1.45 2.33
CA ASP A 99 4.64 -1.28 3.38
C ASP A 99 3.74 -0.06 3.07
N PRO A 100 2.40 -0.23 3.03
CA PRO A 100 1.47 0.86 2.79
C PRO A 100 1.58 2.02 3.77
N ASN A 101 1.84 1.75 5.06
CA ASN A 101 1.92 2.78 6.09
C ASN A 101 3.16 3.66 5.89
N ASP A 102 4.30 3.04 5.60
CA ASP A 102 5.54 3.76 5.31
C ASP A 102 5.42 4.58 4.01
N ALA A 103 4.80 4.00 2.98
CA ALA A 103 4.58 4.70 1.71
C ALA A 103 3.74 5.97 1.90
N VAL A 104 2.66 5.89 2.68
CA VAL A 104 1.80 7.05 2.99
C VAL A 104 2.58 8.13 3.74
N VAL A 105 3.36 7.76 4.76
CA VAL A 105 4.15 8.74 5.53
C VAL A 105 5.20 9.43 4.66
N ARG A 106 5.89 8.68 3.79
CA ARG A 106 6.89 9.25 2.87
C ARG A 106 6.26 10.21 1.87
N VAL A 107 5.14 9.82 1.25
CA VAL A 107 4.41 10.69 0.32
C VAL A 107 3.91 11.93 1.05
N LYS A 108 3.28 11.78 2.21
CA LYS A 108 2.80 12.90 3.02
C LYS A 108 3.93 13.88 3.36
N THR A 109 5.08 13.38 3.77
CA THR A 109 6.24 14.25 4.11
C THR A 109 6.70 15.07 2.90
N ARG A 110 6.66 14.50 1.69
CA ARG A 110 7.00 15.24 0.45
C ARG A 110 5.91 16.24 0.07
N VAL A 111 4.64 15.89 0.25
CA VAL A 111 3.52 16.82 0.02
C VAL A 111 3.63 18.01 0.97
N ASP A 112 3.83 17.76 2.26
CA ASP A 112 3.94 18.79 3.30
C ASP A 112 5.09 19.80 3.00
N GLN A 113 6.18 19.35 2.37
CA GLN A 113 7.29 20.23 1.97
C GLN A 113 6.92 21.22 0.85
N VAL A 114 5.93 20.87 0.03
CA VAL A 114 5.53 21.64 -1.16
C VAL A 114 4.18 22.33 -0.98
N MET A 115 3.43 22.02 0.07
CA MET A 115 2.22 22.76 0.47
C MET A 115 2.38 24.30 0.45
N PRO A 116 3.50 24.90 0.89
CA PRO A 116 3.68 26.36 0.86
C PRO A 116 3.77 26.96 -0.55
N LEU A 117 4.10 26.16 -1.56
CA LEU A 117 4.22 26.57 -2.97
C LEU A 117 2.89 26.45 -3.72
N LEU A 118 1.89 25.79 -3.13
CA LEU A 118 0.58 25.59 -3.73
C LEU A 118 -0.34 26.79 -3.47
N PRO A 119 -1.34 27.06 -4.33
CA PRO A 119 -2.34 28.10 -4.08
C PRO A 119 -3.11 27.87 -2.76
N GLU A 120 -3.41 28.92 -2.01
CA GLU A 120 -4.14 28.84 -0.72
C GLU A 120 -5.48 28.10 -0.81
N LEU A 121 -6.16 28.17 -1.97
CA LEU A 121 -7.41 27.46 -2.23
C LEU A 121 -7.26 25.93 -2.23
N VAL A 122 -6.05 25.42 -2.43
CA VAL A 122 -5.72 23.98 -2.52
C VAL A 122 -5.04 23.48 -1.24
N GLN A 123 -4.57 24.38 -0.37
CA GLN A 123 -3.91 24.03 0.89
C GLN A 123 -4.90 23.56 1.99
N ARG A 124 -6.21 23.58 1.73
CA ARG A 124 -7.26 23.27 2.71
C ARG A 124 -7.84 21.88 2.59
#